data_AF-A0A0C2WFT2-F1
#
_entry.id   AF-A0A0C2WFT2-F1
#
_cell.length_a   1.000
_cell.length_b   1.000
_cell.length_c   1.000
_cell.angle_alpha   90.00
_cell.angle_beta   90.00
_cell.angle_gamma   90.00
#
_symmetry.space_group_name_H-M   'P 1'
#
loop_
_entity.id
_entity.type
_entity.pdbx_description
1 polymer ?
#
loop_
_entity_poly.entity_id
_entity_poly.type
_entity_poly.pdbx_seq_one_letter_code
_entity_poly.pdbx_strand_id
1 'polypeptide(L)'
;MTQKTLSPRQHRWLDVLNEFSFKVNYIPGETNVVADALLRIYSDEPIGIVRAGSEYVAKDEEDNDDDNLPGTSRPIYTGAAAIVPAEGVRRSTRLAEAGAGSRTYSEPRK
;
A
#
# COMPACT_ATOMS: atom_id res chain seq x y z
N MET A 1 -13.04 -19.20 18.94
CA MET A 1 -13.77 -18.05 18.40
C MET A 1 -15.01 -17.83 19.25
N THR A 2 -15.07 -16.79 20.08
CA THR A 2 -16.17 -16.55 21.05
C THR A 2 -17.17 -15.48 20.62
N GLN A 3 -17.10 -15.01 19.38
CA GLN A 3 -18.01 -13.99 18.86
C GLN A 3 -19.34 -14.63 18.43
N LYS A 4 -20.43 -14.27 19.13
CA LYS A 4 -21.77 -14.87 18.95
C LYS A 4 -22.46 -14.48 17.64
N THR A 5 -22.12 -13.32 17.07
CA THR A 5 -22.70 -12.79 15.83
C THR A 5 -21.64 -12.09 15.00
N LEU A 6 -21.54 -12.45 13.71
CA LEU A 6 -20.62 -11.85 12.76
C LEU A 6 -21.33 -10.75 11.96
N SER A 7 -20.63 -9.63 11.72
CA SER A 7 -21.14 -8.57 10.84
C SER A 7 -21.27 -9.08 9.38
N PRO A 8 -22.11 -8.43 8.54
CA PRO A 8 -22.26 -8.81 7.13
C PRO A 8 -20.93 -8.80 6.36
N ARG A 9 -20.03 -7.86 6.69
CA ARG A 9 -18.69 -7.79 6.10
C ARG A 9 -17.84 -8.98 6.53
N GLN A 10 -17.87 -9.35 7.82
CA GLN A 10 -17.14 -10.50 8.32
C GLN A 10 -17.63 -11.80 7.68
N HIS A 11 -18.95 -11.99 7.49
CA HIS A 11 -19.50 -13.17 6.81
C HIS A 11 -18.95 -13.30 5.38
N ARG A 12 -19.07 -12.24 4.56
CA ARG A 12 -18.58 -12.27 3.17
C ARG A 12 -17.10 -12.64 3.06
N TRP A 13 -16.27 -12.11 3.97
CA TRP A 13 -14.84 -12.42 3.98
C TRP A 13 -14.53 -13.78 4.58
N LEU A 14 -15.37 -14.30 5.49
CA LEU A 14 -15.16 -15.62 6.07
C LEU A 14 -15.30 -16.71 5.00
N ASP A 15 -16.29 -16.59 4.12
CA ASP A 15 -16.47 -17.54 3.00
C ASP A 15 -15.21 -17.62 2.13
N VAL A 16 -14.65 -16.47 1.74
CA VAL A 16 -13.41 -16.38 0.96
C VAL A 16 -12.20 -16.92 1.73
N LEU A 17 -12.08 -16.56 3.01
CA LEU A 17 -10.93 -16.99 3.83
C LEU A 17 -10.95 -18.50 4.08
N ASN A 18 -12.13 -19.12 4.17
CA ASN A 18 -12.29 -20.54 4.45
C ASN A 18 -11.77 -21.44 3.31
N GLU A 19 -11.53 -20.88 2.12
CA GLU A 19 -10.88 -21.58 1.00
C GLU A 19 -9.39 -21.83 1.27
N PHE A 20 -8.78 -21.09 2.20
CA PHE A 20 -7.36 -21.16 2.50
C PHE A 20 -7.12 -21.88 3.84
N SER A 21 -6.02 -22.65 3.91
CA SER A 21 -5.54 -23.18 5.19
C SER A 21 -4.58 -22.18 5.84
N PHE A 22 -5.05 -21.48 6.87
CA PHE A 22 -4.25 -20.46 7.56
C PHE A 22 -4.38 -20.52 9.08
N LYS A 23 -3.44 -19.90 9.79
CA LYS A 23 -3.48 -19.70 11.24
C LYS A 23 -3.33 -18.20 11.54
N VAL A 24 -4.24 -17.67 12.34
CA VAL A 24 -4.20 -16.26 12.75
C VAL A 24 -3.27 -16.13 13.96
N ASN A 25 -2.15 -15.44 13.78
CA ASN A 25 -1.22 -15.10 14.85
C ASN A 25 -1.15 -13.58 14.98
N TYR A 26 -1.15 -13.09 16.23
CA TYR A 26 -0.92 -11.68 16.49
C TYR A 26 0.53 -11.32 16.23
N ILE A 27 0.75 -10.22 15.52
CA ILE A 27 2.08 -9.65 15.26
C ILE A 27 2.10 -8.24 15.86
N PRO A 28 3.04 -7.92 16.75
CA PRO A 28 3.16 -6.57 17.32
C PRO A 28 3.57 -5.57 16.24
N GLY A 29 3.12 -4.32 16.39
CA GLY A 29 3.33 -3.28 15.36
C GLY A 29 4.80 -3.01 15.02
N GLU A 30 5.71 -3.22 15.97
CA GLU A 30 7.16 -3.04 15.77
C GLU A 30 7.75 -4.03 14.76
N THR A 31 7.24 -5.27 14.71
CA THR A 31 7.72 -6.29 13.75
C THR A 31 6.90 -6.32 12.46
N ASN A 32 5.75 -5.63 12.41
CA ASN A 32 4.87 -5.56 11.24
C ASN A 32 5.31 -4.52 10.20
N VAL A 33 6.63 -4.29 10.07
CA VAL A 33 7.20 -3.21 9.25
C VAL A 33 6.85 -3.36 7.77
N VAL A 34 6.86 -4.59 7.24
CA VAL A 34 6.60 -4.83 5.81
C VAL A 34 5.14 -4.54 5.46
N ALA A 35 4.18 -5.07 6.23
CA ALA A 35 2.77 -4.80 5.96
C ALA A 35 2.43 -3.33 6.22
N ASP A 36 2.97 -2.72 7.28
CA ASP A 36 2.81 -1.29 7.56
C ASP A 36 3.38 -0.42 6.42
N ALA A 37 4.54 -0.77 5.87
CA ALA A 37 5.13 -0.07 4.74
C ALA A 37 4.24 -0.15 3.50
N LEU A 38 3.73 -1.34 3.16
CA LEU A 38 2.86 -1.57 2.01
C LEU A 38 1.54 -0.79 2.12
N LEU A 39 0.90 -0.81 3.30
CA LEU A 39 -0.34 -0.08 3.55
C LEU A 39 -0.17 1.43 3.40
N ARG A 40 1.02 1.96 3.73
CA ARG A 40 1.31 3.40 3.64
C ARG A 40 1.67 3.88 2.25
N ILE A 41 1.92 2.99 1.28
CA ILE A 41 2.34 3.39 -0.07
C ILE A 41 1.36 4.40 -0.68
N TYR A 42 0.06 4.27 -0.42
CA TYR A 42 -0.99 5.13 -0.97
C TYR A 42 -1.57 6.17 0.02
N SER A 43 -1.23 6.07 1.31
CA SER A 43 -1.86 6.91 2.33
C SER A 43 -1.29 8.33 2.40
N ASP A 44 0.03 8.46 2.18
CA ASP A 44 0.75 9.73 2.34
C ASP A 44 1.02 10.40 0.97
N GLU A 45 0.20 10.10 -0.03
CA GLU A 45 0.35 10.69 -1.36
C GLU A 45 -0.02 12.17 -1.40
N PRO A 46 0.79 13.02 -2.06
CA PRO A 46 0.42 14.41 -2.25
C PRO A 46 -0.79 14.53 -3.19
N ILE A 47 -1.63 15.53 -2.93
CA ILE A 47 -2.80 15.81 -3.76
C ILE A 47 -2.36 16.08 -5.21
N GLY A 48 -3.03 15.47 -6.18
CA GLY A 48 -2.71 15.63 -7.61
C GLY A 48 -1.61 14.72 -8.14
N ILE A 49 -1.20 13.67 -7.41
CA ILE A 49 -0.37 12.62 -8.01
C ILE A 49 -1.21 11.71 -8.91
N VAL A 50 -0.70 11.42 -10.10
CA VAL A 50 -1.27 10.49 -11.09
C VAL A 50 -0.36 9.26 -11.13
N ARG A 51 -0.87 8.10 -10.75
CA ARG A 51 -0.07 6.86 -10.78
C ARG A 51 -0.01 6.26 -12.18
N ALA A 52 0.97 5.38 -12.37
CA ALA A 52 1.09 4.60 -13.59
C ALA A 52 -0.16 3.74 -13.80
N GLY A 53 -0.69 3.68 -15.02
CA GLY A 53 -1.84 2.81 -15.33
C GLY A 53 -1.59 1.35 -14.96
N SER A 54 -0.33 0.88 -15.10
CA SER A 54 0.09 -0.48 -14.76
C SER A 54 0.05 -0.81 -13.26
N GLU A 55 -0.08 0.17 -12.38
CA GLU A 55 -0.17 -0.03 -10.94
C GLU A 55 -1.59 -0.41 -10.48
N TYR A 56 -2.59 -0.04 -11.29
CA TYR A 56 -3.97 -0.39 -11.02
C TYR A 56 -4.31 -1.72 -11.69
N VAL A 57 -5.22 -2.46 -11.04
CA VAL A 57 -5.86 -3.60 -11.69
C VAL A 57 -6.74 -3.04 -12.80
N ALA A 58 -6.42 -3.36 -14.05
CA ALA A 58 -7.27 -3.02 -15.19
C ALA A 58 -8.66 -3.60 -14.95
N LYS A 59 -9.73 -2.84 -15.23
CA LYS A 59 -11.05 -3.43 -15.30
C LYS A 59 -11.07 -4.37 -16.50
N ASP A 60 -11.66 -5.55 -16.34
CA ASP A 60 -11.85 -6.55 -17.41
C ASP A 60 -12.81 -6.06 -18.53
N GLU A 61 -13.15 -4.77 -18.57
CA GLU A 61 -14.08 -4.16 -19.51
C GLU A 61 -13.31 -3.37 -20.57
N GLU A 62 -13.13 -4.03 -21.71
CA GLU A 62 -12.76 -3.50 -23.03
C GLU A 62 -11.39 -2.84 -23.14
N ASP A 63 -10.57 -3.38 -24.04
CA ASP A 63 -9.34 -2.76 -24.56
C ASP A 63 -9.65 -1.36 -25.11
N ASN A 64 -9.69 -0.35 -24.23
CA ASN A 64 -9.55 1.03 -24.63
C ASN A 64 -8.07 1.25 -24.88
N ASP A 65 -7.66 1.07 -26.14
CA ASP A 65 -6.37 1.49 -26.69
C ASP A 65 -6.22 3.03 -26.63
N ASP A 66 -6.34 3.64 -25.46
CA ASP A 66 -5.84 5.01 -25.24
C ASP A 66 -4.31 4.91 -25.06
N ASP A 67 -3.65 4.62 -26.18
CA ASP A 67 -2.19 4.50 -26.37
C ASP A 67 -1.41 5.78 -26.05
N ASN A 68 -2.06 6.81 -25.49
CA ASN A 68 -1.46 8.11 -25.24
C ASN A 68 -0.88 8.26 -23.83
N LEU A 69 -1.00 7.25 -22.95
CA LEU A 69 -0.25 7.24 -21.70
C LEU A 69 1.15 6.67 -21.94
N PRO A 70 2.24 7.45 -21.75
CA PRO A 70 3.57 6.88 -21.79
C PRO A 70 3.62 5.74 -20.77
N GLY A 71 4.21 4.61 -21.15
CA GLY A 71 4.45 3.44 -20.29
C GLY A 71 5.42 3.77 -19.15
N THR A 72 5.03 4.69 -18.28
CA THR A 72 5.78 5.11 -17.11
C THR A 72 5.50 4.10 -16.03
N SER A 73 6.50 3.32 -15.64
CA SER A 73 6.45 2.44 -14.46
C SER A 73 6.47 3.20 -13.12
N ARG A 74 6.36 4.53 -13.18
CA ARG A 74 6.49 5.46 -12.06
C ARG A 74 5.34 6.46 -12.06
N PRO A 75 4.87 6.90 -10.88
CA PRO A 75 3.83 7.91 -10.79
C PRO A 75 4.31 9.26 -11.33
N ILE A 76 3.41 9.97 -12.00
CA ILE A 76 3.56 11.32 -12.53
C ILE A 76 2.95 12.29 -11.51
N TYR A 77 3.74 13.26 -11.03
CA TYR A 77 3.24 14.31 -10.16
C TYR A 77 2.58 15.41 -11.00
N THR A 78 1.38 15.86 -10.62
CA THR A 78 0.68 16.96 -11.30
C THR A 78 0.25 18.06 -10.31
N GLY A 79 -0.05 19.25 -10.82
CA GLY A 79 -0.50 20.39 -10.01
C GLY A 79 0.54 20.84 -8.96
N ALA A 80 0.09 21.18 -7.75
CA ALA A 80 0.94 21.66 -6.67
C ALA A 80 2.05 20.66 -6.27
N ALA A 81 1.80 19.36 -6.43
CA ALA A 81 2.76 18.31 -6.13
C ALA A 81 3.94 18.26 -7.12
N ALA A 82 3.78 18.76 -8.35
CA ALA A 82 4.85 18.86 -9.35
C ALA A 82 5.87 19.97 -9.04
N ILE A 83 5.48 20.94 -8.21
CA ILE A 83 6.30 22.10 -7.86
C ILE A 83 7.30 21.75 -6.75
N VAL A 84 7.08 20.66 -6.03
CA VAL A 84 7.98 20.18 -4.96
C VAL A 84 9.15 19.43 -5.60
N PRO A 85 10.42 19.82 -5.32
CA PRO A 85 11.58 19.14 -5.90
C PRO A 85 11.58 17.65 -5.50
N ALA A 86 11.70 16.78 -6.50
CA ALA A 86 11.63 15.32 -6.35
C ALA A 86 12.81 14.71 -5.58
N GLU A 87 13.84 15.49 -5.26
CA GLU A 87 15.02 15.06 -4.55
C GLU A 87 14.78 15.06 -3.04
N GLY A 88 14.73 13.86 -2.44
CA GLY A 88 14.80 13.68 -0.99
C GLY A 88 13.48 13.67 -0.22
N VAL A 89 12.33 13.86 -0.89
CA VAL A 89 11.02 13.76 -0.22
C VAL A 89 10.71 12.30 0.08
N ARG A 90 10.86 11.93 1.36
CA ARG A 90 10.31 10.65 1.85
C ARG A 90 8.80 10.70 1.67
N ARG A 91 8.25 9.71 0.96
CA ARG A 91 6.81 9.60 0.67
C ARG A 91 5.93 9.70 1.93
N SER A 92 6.44 9.29 3.09
CA SER A 92 5.75 9.46 4.37
C SER A 92 6.31 10.65 5.15
N THR A 93 5.47 11.65 5.40
CA THR A 93 5.79 12.84 6.21
C THR A 93 6.16 12.47 7.64
N ARG A 94 5.46 11.49 8.24
CA ARG A 94 5.79 10.94 9.56
C ARG A 94 7.17 10.28 9.63
N LEU A 95 7.61 9.64 8.54
CA LEU A 95 8.94 9.01 8.49
C LEU A 95 10.06 10.00 8.11
N ALA A 96 9.71 11.14 7.50
CA ALA A 96 10.61 12.26 7.34
C ALA A 96 10.96 12.89 8.71
N GLU A 97 9.96 13.00 9.59
CA GLU A 97 10.12 13.52 10.95
C GLU A 97 10.85 12.54 11.90
N ALA A 98 10.62 11.23 11.74
CA ALA A 98 11.07 10.23 12.73
C ALA A 98 12.55 9.79 12.68
N GLY A 99 13.36 10.25 11.72
CA GLY A 99 14.79 9.88 11.63
C GLY A 99 15.04 8.41 11.24
N ALA A 100 15.85 8.19 10.20
CA ALA A 100 16.01 6.87 9.57
C ALA A 100 16.84 5.84 10.36
N GLY A 101 17.62 6.29 11.35
CA GLY A 101 18.73 5.51 11.91
C GLY A 101 18.35 4.37 12.85
N SER A 102 17.13 4.34 13.40
CA SER A 102 16.78 3.40 14.48
C SER A 102 15.98 2.16 14.06
N ARG A 103 15.67 2.01 12.76
CA ARG A 103 14.65 1.05 12.28
C ARG A 103 15.14 0.03 11.25
N THR A 104 16.45 -0.15 11.10
CA THR A 104 16.98 -1.21 10.25
C THR A 104 16.58 -2.57 10.84
N TYR A 105 15.66 -3.27 10.17
CA TYR A 105 15.30 -4.65 10.47
C TYR A 105 16.54 -5.53 10.29
N SER A 106 17.03 -6.09 11.40
CA SER A 106 18.03 -7.16 11.38
C SER A 106 17.28 -8.49 11.40
N GLU A 107 17.44 -9.30 10.34
CA GLU A 107 16.92 -10.67 10.33
C GLU A 107 17.44 -11.44 11.56
N PRO A 108 16.58 -12.16 12.29
CA PRO A 108 17.04 -13.03 13.36
C PRO A 108 17.83 -14.19 12.74
N ARG A 109 19.11 -14.32 13.11
CA ARG A 109 19.92 -15.49 12.73
C ARG A 109 19.33 -16.73 13.40
N LYS A 110 19.08 -17.77 12.60
CA LYS A 110 18.72 -19.12 13.06
C LYS A 110 19.82 -19.74 13.92
#